data_AF-A0A9D4Q6P6-F1
#
_entry.id   AF-A0A9D4Q6P6-F1
#
_cell.length_a   1.000
_cell.length_b   1.000
_cell.length_c   1.000
_cell.angle_alpha   90.00
_cell.angle_beta   90.00
_cell.angle_gamma   90.00
#
_symmetry.space_group_name_H-M   'P 1'
#
loop_
_entity.id
_entity.type
_entity.pdbx_description
1 polymer ?
#
loop_
_entity_poly.entity_id
_entity_poly.type
_entity_poly.pdbx_seq_one_letter_code
_entity_poly.pdbx_strand_id
1 'polypeptide(L)'
;MPGLGQEEGTQKMDEYLNSLGFWRKQIAGDGSCLFRVVSEHVMLCYMHGNHYDVIYSRQRLSAAAMCQSIVYETLYKTVFEFGDDVDLAVKKMLYDKTYFKHKKNMTFEQWKESVKFGTETNVLSEEEQATASDVVTALANRIPPFPFKVAKALDPTIYRNVEYDIWNEAEKVLFFTSP
;
A
#
# COMPACT_ATOMS: atom_id res chain seq x y z
N MET A 1 -39.32 32.43 -6.16
CA MET A 1 -39.81 31.88 -7.44
C MET A 1 -38.58 31.44 -8.24
N PRO A 2 -38.23 30.16 -8.29
CA PRO A 2 -37.21 29.69 -9.24
C PRO A 2 -37.77 29.92 -10.66
N GLY A 3 -36.95 30.45 -11.57
CA GLY A 3 -37.38 30.83 -12.91
C GLY A 3 -37.60 29.61 -13.81
N LEU A 4 -38.65 29.64 -14.62
CA LEU A 4 -39.06 28.60 -15.59
C LEU A 4 -37.92 28.01 -16.46
N GLY A 5 -36.83 28.77 -16.72
CA GLY A 5 -35.67 28.28 -17.48
C GLY A 5 -34.75 27.30 -16.74
N GLN A 6 -34.82 27.23 -15.40
CA GLN A 6 -34.05 26.23 -14.62
C GLN A 6 -34.70 24.83 -14.66
N GLU A 7 -36.02 24.76 -14.81
CA GLU A 7 -36.76 23.48 -14.81
C GLU A 7 -36.59 22.71 -16.12
N GLU A 8 -36.62 23.39 -17.29
CA GLU A 8 -36.40 22.73 -18.60
C GLU A 8 -35.00 22.15 -18.77
N GLY A 9 -33.96 22.87 -18.30
CA GLY A 9 -32.57 22.39 -18.36
C GLY A 9 -32.35 21.16 -17.47
N THR A 10 -33.07 21.10 -16.35
CA THR A 10 -33.02 19.98 -15.41
C THR A 10 -33.70 18.73 -15.99
N GLN A 11 -34.84 18.89 -16.68
CA GLN A 11 -35.57 17.79 -17.31
C GLN A 11 -34.78 17.08 -18.42
N LYS A 12 -34.13 17.84 -19.33
CA LYS A 12 -33.30 17.25 -20.39
C LYS A 12 -32.13 16.43 -19.84
N MET A 13 -31.55 16.87 -18.73
CA MET A 13 -30.45 16.15 -18.08
C MET A 13 -30.94 14.86 -17.41
N ASP A 14 -32.12 14.88 -16.78
CA ASP A 14 -32.72 13.70 -16.18
C ASP A 14 -33.12 12.65 -17.23
N GLU A 15 -33.67 13.07 -18.36
CA GLU A 15 -33.95 12.18 -19.51
C GLU A 15 -32.69 11.50 -20.03
N TYR A 16 -31.60 12.27 -20.19
CA TYR A 16 -30.31 11.73 -20.62
C TYR A 16 -29.75 10.71 -19.63
N LEU A 17 -29.75 11.03 -18.33
CA LEU A 17 -29.27 10.10 -17.30
C LEU A 17 -30.10 8.82 -17.27
N ASN A 18 -31.43 8.93 -17.39
CA ASN A 18 -32.32 7.78 -17.46
C ASN A 18 -32.01 6.89 -18.67
N SER A 19 -31.69 7.47 -19.84
CA SER A 19 -31.30 6.70 -21.04
C SER A 19 -30.03 5.87 -20.84
N LEU A 20 -29.18 6.26 -19.90
CA LEU A 20 -27.96 5.56 -19.50
C LEU A 20 -28.17 4.62 -18.29
N GLY A 21 -29.38 4.54 -17.74
CA GLY A 21 -29.69 3.75 -16.54
C GLY A 21 -29.28 4.41 -15.22
N PHE A 22 -29.02 5.72 -15.23
CA PHE A 22 -28.69 6.50 -14.04
C PHE A 22 -29.87 7.35 -13.58
N TRP A 23 -29.88 7.71 -12.29
CA TRP A 23 -30.85 8.63 -11.70
C TRP A 23 -30.15 9.74 -10.93
N ARG A 24 -30.64 10.97 -11.06
CA ARG A 24 -30.10 12.14 -10.35
C ARG A 24 -30.83 12.36 -9.03
N LYS A 25 -30.07 12.38 -7.92
CA LYS A 25 -30.58 12.83 -6.62
C LYS A 25 -30.57 14.35 -6.53
N GLN A 26 -31.71 14.96 -6.19
CA GLN A 26 -31.80 16.39 -5.96
C GLN A 26 -31.14 16.78 -4.62
N ILE A 27 -30.29 17.81 -4.65
CA ILE A 27 -29.57 18.36 -3.48
C ILE A 27 -29.94 19.85 -3.36
N ALA A 28 -29.98 20.37 -2.13
CA ALA A 28 -30.23 21.79 -1.89
C ALA A 28 -29.21 22.66 -2.64
N GLY A 29 -29.68 23.65 -3.41
CA GLY A 29 -28.85 24.57 -4.21
C GLY A 29 -28.25 25.72 -3.42
N ASP A 30 -27.66 25.44 -2.26
CA ASP A 30 -26.97 26.43 -1.42
C ASP A 30 -25.44 26.34 -1.56
N GLY A 31 -24.69 27.20 -0.88
CA GLY A 31 -23.21 27.17 -0.90
C GLY A 31 -22.59 25.88 -0.33
N SER A 32 -23.39 24.99 0.28
CA SER A 32 -22.95 23.70 0.80
C SER A 32 -23.27 22.53 -0.14
N CYS A 33 -23.90 22.78 -1.29
CA CYS A 33 -24.41 21.74 -2.19
C CYS A 33 -23.34 20.74 -2.64
N LEU A 34 -22.11 21.21 -2.94
CA LEU A 34 -20.98 20.36 -3.30
C LEU A 34 -20.59 19.42 -2.15
N PHE A 35 -20.48 19.94 -0.93
CA PHE A 35 -20.15 19.14 0.25
C PHE A 35 -21.20 18.07 0.52
N ARG A 36 -22.50 18.41 0.34
CA ARG A 36 -23.59 17.44 0.47
C ARG A 36 -23.42 16.28 -0.50
N VAL A 37 -23.17 16.55 -1.79
CA VAL A 37 -22.95 15.50 -2.81
C VAL A 37 -21.75 14.63 -2.46
N VAL A 38 -20.60 15.23 -2.12
CA VAL A 38 -19.36 14.49 -1.84
C VAL A 38 -19.50 13.63 -0.58
N SER A 39 -20.17 14.14 0.46
CA SER A 39 -20.37 13.44 1.73
C SER A 39 -21.21 12.16 1.61
N GLU A 40 -22.01 12.01 0.55
CA GLU A 40 -22.74 10.77 0.29
C GLU A 40 -21.84 9.62 -0.13
N HIS A 41 -20.64 9.92 -0.64
CA HIS A 41 -19.69 8.94 -1.15
C HIS A 41 -18.46 8.76 -0.25
N VAL A 42 -18.22 9.69 0.67
CA VAL A 42 -17.05 9.69 1.56
C VAL A 42 -17.49 9.73 3.00
N MET A 43 -17.24 8.63 3.72
CA MET A 43 -17.39 8.60 5.16
C MET A 43 -16.11 9.13 5.83
N LEU A 44 -16.27 10.05 6.76
CA LEU A 44 -15.18 10.67 7.50
C LEU A 44 -15.37 10.46 9.01
N CYS A 45 -14.26 10.26 9.73
CA CYS A 45 -14.21 10.27 11.18
C CYS A 45 -13.53 11.56 11.64
N TYR A 46 -14.24 12.38 12.41
CA TYR A 46 -13.60 13.50 13.10
C TYR A 46 -12.75 12.96 14.25
N MET A 47 -11.51 13.43 14.37
CA MET A 47 -10.60 13.05 15.45
C MET A 47 -10.41 14.21 16.44
N HIS A 48 -9.63 15.23 16.09
CA HIS A 48 -9.43 16.46 16.86
C HIS A 48 -8.73 17.54 16.01
N GLY A 49 -8.83 18.82 16.39
CA GLY A 49 -7.99 19.89 15.80
C GLY A 49 -8.14 20.05 14.28
N ASN A 50 -9.36 19.95 13.76
CA ASN A 50 -9.68 19.95 12.33
C ASN A 50 -9.09 18.77 11.52
N HIS A 51 -8.67 17.69 12.19
CA HIS A 51 -8.25 16.46 11.55
C HIS A 51 -9.41 15.51 11.30
N TYR A 52 -9.48 14.96 10.09
CA TYR A 52 -10.47 13.98 9.66
C TYR A 52 -9.77 12.80 9.01
N ASP A 53 -10.17 11.59 9.40
CA ASP A 53 -9.75 10.35 8.75
C ASP A 53 -10.81 9.86 7.78
N VAL A 54 -10.37 9.29 6.65
CA VAL A 54 -11.27 8.59 5.73
C VAL A 54 -11.64 7.21 6.28
N ILE A 55 -12.94 6.89 6.26
CA ILE A 55 -13.44 5.58 6.67
C ILE A 55 -13.75 4.76 5.41
N TYR A 56 -13.14 3.57 5.33
CA TYR A 56 -13.45 2.59 4.30
C TYR A 56 -14.23 1.41 4.87
N SER A 57 -15.18 0.89 4.08
CA SER A 57 -15.84 -0.38 4.42
C SER A 57 -14.83 -1.53 4.41
N ARG A 58 -15.15 -2.62 5.12
CA ARG A 58 -14.31 -3.84 5.11
C ARG A 58 -14.08 -4.35 3.69
N GLN A 59 -15.11 -4.32 2.84
CA GLN A 59 -15.02 -4.74 1.44
C GLN A 59 -14.05 -3.86 0.65
N ARG A 60 -14.11 -2.54 0.82
CA ARG A 60 -13.19 -1.61 0.16
C ARG A 60 -11.75 -1.79 0.64
N LEU A 61 -11.56 -2.05 1.94
CA LEU A 61 -10.25 -2.34 2.51
C LEU A 61 -9.67 -3.65 1.95
N SER A 62 -10.48 -4.71 1.86
CA SER A 62 -10.06 -5.98 1.26
C SER A 62 -9.74 -5.84 -0.23
N ALA A 63 -10.56 -5.09 -0.99
CA ALA A 63 -10.28 -4.80 -2.39
C ALA A 63 -8.97 -4.02 -2.54
N ALA A 64 -8.73 -3.01 -1.70
CA ALA A 64 -7.50 -2.25 -1.70
C ALA A 64 -6.27 -3.12 -1.36
N ALA A 65 -6.38 -4.03 -0.38
CA ALA A 65 -5.33 -4.98 -0.04
C ALA A 65 -5.00 -5.92 -1.21
N MET A 66 -6.02 -6.44 -1.92
CA MET A 66 -5.81 -7.26 -3.12
C MET A 66 -5.16 -6.46 -4.27
N CYS A 67 -5.63 -5.25 -4.56
CA CYS A 67 -5.03 -4.41 -5.60
C CYS A 67 -3.57 -4.09 -5.26
N GLN A 68 -3.31 -3.74 -4.00
CA GLN A 68 -1.96 -3.50 -3.50
C GLN A 68 -1.08 -4.74 -3.66
N SER A 69 -1.55 -5.93 -3.24
CA SER A 69 -0.74 -7.15 -3.37
C SER A 69 -0.40 -7.46 -4.83
N ILE A 70 -1.32 -7.26 -5.77
CA ILE A 70 -1.07 -7.45 -7.22
C ILE A 70 0.01 -6.49 -7.74
N VAL A 71 -0.05 -5.21 -7.35
CA VAL A 71 0.96 -4.22 -7.75
C VAL A 71 2.31 -4.61 -7.18
N TYR A 72 2.38 -4.96 -5.89
CA TYR A 72 3.63 -5.37 -5.26
C TYR A 72 4.16 -6.71 -5.80
N GLU A 73 3.29 -7.64 -6.14
CA GLU A 73 3.66 -8.90 -6.78
C GLU A 73 4.30 -8.63 -8.15
N THR A 74 3.68 -7.79 -8.96
CA THR A 74 4.22 -7.38 -10.27
C THR A 74 5.60 -6.73 -10.11
N LEU A 75 5.75 -5.84 -9.13
CA LEU A 75 7.02 -5.17 -8.87
C LEU A 75 8.10 -6.15 -8.41
N TYR A 76 7.82 -6.98 -7.41
CA TYR A 76 8.85 -7.83 -6.81
C TYR A 76 9.14 -9.08 -7.63
N LYS A 77 8.12 -9.80 -8.10
CA LYS A 77 8.33 -11.02 -8.88
C LYS A 77 8.90 -10.72 -10.27
N THR A 78 8.35 -9.70 -10.94
CA THR A 78 8.63 -9.44 -12.35
C THR A 78 9.65 -8.31 -12.56
N VAL A 79 9.44 -7.14 -11.97
CA VAL A 79 10.31 -5.96 -12.24
C VAL A 79 11.64 -6.06 -11.52
N PHE A 80 11.65 -6.53 -10.27
CA PHE A 80 12.86 -6.74 -9.48
C PHE A 80 13.42 -8.16 -9.62
N GLU A 81 12.77 -9.02 -10.41
CA GLU A 81 13.24 -10.36 -10.75
C GLU A 81 13.43 -11.29 -9.54
N PHE A 82 12.63 -11.12 -8.48
CA PHE A 82 12.71 -12.00 -7.30
C PHE A 82 11.97 -13.33 -7.51
N GLY A 83 11.20 -13.45 -8.60
CA GLY A 83 10.48 -14.67 -8.97
C GLY A 83 9.48 -15.14 -7.90
N ASP A 84 9.12 -16.42 -7.96
CA ASP A 84 8.14 -17.02 -7.05
C ASP A 84 8.65 -17.20 -5.61
N ASP A 85 9.95 -17.04 -5.39
CA ASP A 85 10.54 -17.09 -4.04
C ASP A 85 10.05 -15.96 -3.12
N VAL A 86 9.46 -14.91 -3.70
CA VAL A 86 8.75 -13.85 -2.95
C VAL A 86 7.68 -14.44 -2.05
N ASP A 87 6.93 -15.45 -2.49
CA ASP A 87 5.85 -16.05 -1.71
C ASP A 87 6.40 -16.79 -0.49
N LEU A 88 7.53 -17.49 -0.68
CA LEU A 88 8.27 -18.13 0.41
C LEU A 88 8.79 -17.08 1.40
N ALA A 89 9.33 -15.97 0.91
CA ALA A 89 9.81 -14.88 1.74
C ALA A 89 8.68 -14.27 2.57
N VAL A 90 7.54 -13.93 1.97
CA VAL A 90 6.36 -13.40 2.69
C VAL A 90 5.90 -14.38 3.77
N LYS A 91 5.80 -15.67 3.44
CA LYS A 91 5.43 -16.71 4.40
C LYS A 91 6.36 -16.75 5.61
N LYS A 92 7.67 -16.78 5.38
CA LYS A 92 8.68 -16.81 6.44
C LYS A 92 8.75 -15.51 7.23
N MET A 93 8.59 -14.36 6.57
CA MET A 93 8.68 -13.05 7.21
C MET A 93 7.46 -12.76 8.09
N LEU A 94 6.24 -13.04 7.62
CA LEU A 94 5.03 -12.62 8.32
C LEU A 94 4.50 -13.68 9.31
N TYR A 95 4.64 -14.95 8.97
CA TYR A 95 3.94 -16.03 9.68
C TYR A 95 4.87 -16.89 10.55
N ASP A 96 6.19 -16.90 10.28
CA ASP A 96 7.17 -17.52 11.16
C ASP A 96 7.78 -16.48 12.12
N LYS A 97 7.12 -16.32 13.27
CA LYS A 97 7.53 -15.38 14.33
C LYS A 97 8.91 -15.67 14.92
N THR A 98 9.47 -16.86 14.69
CA THR A 98 10.78 -17.24 15.20
C THR A 98 11.90 -17.03 14.19
N TYR A 99 11.58 -17.03 12.89
CA TYR A 99 12.54 -17.01 11.80
C TYR A 99 13.53 -15.85 11.87
N PHE A 100 13.04 -14.67 12.25
CA PHE A 100 13.82 -13.42 12.25
C PHE A 100 14.06 -12.83 13.65
N LYS A 101 13.86 -13.59 14.73
CA LYS A 101 14.13 -13.11 16.11
C LYS A 101 15.57 -12.62 16.30
N HIS A 102 16.51 -13.26 15.63
CA HIS A 102 17.94 -12.93 15.67
C HIS A 102 18.44 -12.46 14.30
N LYS A 103 17.58 -11.75 13.54
CA LYS A 103 18.00 -11.18 12.25
C LYS A 103 19.12 -10.17 12.45
N LYS A 104 20.05 -10.12 11.50
CA LYS A 104 21.06 -9.04 11.50
C LYS A 104 20.37 -7.71 11.19
N ASN A 105 20.88 -6.63 11.81
CA ASN A 105 20.38 -5.29 11.55
C ASN A 105 21.08 -4.68 10.33
N MET A 106 20.94 -5.33 9.18
CA MET A 106 21.50 -4.89 7.90
C MET A 106 20.56 -5.28 6.76
N THR A 107 20.69 -4.59 5.63
CA THR A 107 20.00 -4.94 4.39
C THR A 107 20.70 -6.09 3.68
N PHE A 108 20.00 -6.71 2.73
CA PHE A 108 20.60 -7.75 1.91
C PHE A 108 21.77 -7.24 1.06
N GLU A 109 21.71 -6.00 0.57
CA GLU A 109 22.85 -5.37 -0.12
C GLU A 109 24.06 -5.18 0.79
N GLN A 110 23.85 -4.67 2.01
CA GLN A 110 24.92 -4.51 3.00
C GLN A 110 25.56 -5.86 3.36
N TRP A 111 24.75 -6.91 3.44
CA TRP A 111 25.24 -8.26 3.64
C TRP A 111 26.05 -8.77 2.45
N LYS A 112 25.59 -8.55 1.20
CA LYS A 112 26.36 -8.91 0.00
C LYS A 112 27.72 -8.21 -0.03
N GLU A 113 27.80 -6.95 0.40
CA GLU A 113 29.07 -6.24 0.55
C GLU A 113 29.96 -6.88 1.62
N SER A 114 29.44 -7.18 2.81
CA SER A 114 30.25 -7.75 3.89
C SER A 114 30.80 -9.14 3.55
N VAL A 115 30.07 -9.96 2.78
CA VAL A 115 30.55 -11.22 2.19
C VAL A 115 31.73 -10.97 1.24
N LYS A 116 31.61 -10.00 0.32
CA LYS A 116 32.69 -9.67 -0.63
C LYS A 116 33.97 -9.21 0.05
N PHE A 117 33.86 -8.52 1.18
CA PHE A 117 35.00 -8.08 1.98
C PHE A 117 35.53 -9.15 2.96
N GLY A 118 34.95 -10.36 2.96
CA GLY A 118 35.41 -11.49 3.78
C GLY A 118 35.16 -11.31 5.28
N THR A 119 34.21 -10.43 5.65
CA THR A 119 33.90 -10.11 7.06
C THR A 119 32.78 -10.97 7.64
N GLU A 120 32.05 -11.70 6.80
CA GLU A 120 30.98 -12.61 7.21
C GLU A 120 31.48 -14.02 7.49
N THR A 121 31.06 -14.57 8.62
CA THR A 121 31.34 -15.96 9.02
C THR A 121 30.04 -16.76 8.93
N ASN A 122 30.12 -17.99 8.38
CA ASN A 122 28.97 -18.86 8.05
C ASN A 122 28.17 -18.46 6.80
N VAL A 123 28.88 -18.15 5.71
CA VAL A 123 28.31 -18.00 4.37
C VAL A 123 28.20 -19.40 3.75
N LEU A 124 27.11 -19.69 3.03
CA LEU A 124 26.95 -20.94 2.26
C LEU A 124 28.12 -21.13 1.28
N SER A 125 28.33 -22.33 0.72
CA SER A 125 29.39 -22.48 -0.29
C SER A 125 29.08 -21.64 -1.54
N GLU A 126 30.11 -21.29 -2.31
CA GLU A 126 29.92 -20.57 -3.59
C GLU A 126 29.02 -21.35 -4.56
N GLU A 127 29.08 -22.68 -4.52
CA GLU A 127 28.24 -23.59 -5.33
C GLU A 127 26.77 -23.56 -4.91
N GLU A 128 26.48 -23.48 -3.61
CA GLU A 128 25.11 -23.37 -3.07
C GLU A 128 24.49 -22.00 -3.36
N GLN A 129 25.29 -20.94 -3.45
CA GLN A 129 24.82 -19.60 -3.81
C GLN A 129 24.62 -19.42 -5.31
N ALA A 130 25.50 -19.98 -6.15
CA ALA A 130 25.43 -19.84 -7.59
C ALA A 130 24.15 -20.44 -8.22
N THR A 131 23.48 -21.33 -7.48
CA THR A 131 22.25 -22.01 -7.92
C THR A 131 20.98 -21.45 -7.27
N ALA A 132 21.11 -20.65 -6.21
CA ALA A 132 20.00 -20.12 -5.44
C ALA A 132 19.67 -18.67 -5.86
N SER A 133 18.38 -18.30 -5.80
CA SER A 133 17.99 -16.90 -6.00
C SER A 133 18.50 -16.01 -4.86
N ASP A 134 18.60 -14.71 -5.12
CA ASP A 134 18.93 -13.68 -4.12
C ASP A 134 18.00 -13.78 -2.89
N VAL A 135 16.72 -14.05 -3.12
CA VAL A 135 15.72 -14.23 -2.06
C VAL A 135 16.03 -15.43 -1.18
N VAL A 136 16.29 -16.59 -1.78
CA VAL A 136 16.61 -17.82 -1.05
C VAL A 136 17.89 -17.66 -0.25
N THR A 137 18.91 -17.04 -0.86
CA THR A 137 20.20 -16.75 -0.21
C THR A 137 20.02 -15.83 0.99
N ALA A 138 19.24 -14.75 0.87
CA ALA A 138 18.92 -13.85 1.98
C ALA A 138 18.25 -14.61 3.14
N LEU A 139 17.23 -15.42 2.82
CA LEU A 139 16.46 -16.18 3.81
C LEU A 139 17.33 -17.20 4.55
N ALA A 140 18.24 -17.89 3.87
CA ALA A 140 19.15 -18.84 4.48
C ALA A 140 20.06 -18.17 5.54
N ASN A 141 20.50 -16.95 5.24
CA ASN A 141 21.37 -16.14 6.11
C ASN A 141 20.60 -15.31 7.15
N ARG A 142 19.29 -15.53 7.31
CA ARG A 142 18.42 -14.78 8.24
C ARG A 142 18.42 -13.27 7.97
N ILE A 143 18.64 -12.88 6.72
CA ILE A 143 18.54 -11.50 6.25
C ILE A 143 17.19 -11.35 5.54
N PRO A 144 16.37 -10.34 5.89
CA PRO A 144 15.15 -10.10 5.15
C PRO A 144 15.51 -9.64 3.72
N PRO A 145 15.03 -10.33 2.67
CA PRO A 145 15.33 -9.96 1.28
C PRO A 145 14.77 -8.58 0.90
N PHE A 146 13.70 -8.16 1.59
CA PHE A 146 13.09 -6.83 1.44
C PHE A 146 12.47 -6.36 2.76
N PRO A 147 12.09 -5.07 2.88
CA PRO A 147 11.48 -4.55 4.11
C PRO A 147 10.18 -5.25 4.52
N PHE A 148 9.92 -5.37 5.82
CA PHE A 148 8.67 -5.98 6.32
C PHE A 148 7.40 -5.22 5.89
N LYS A 149 7.51 -3.91 5.60
CA LYS A 149 6.38 -3.14 5.03
C LYS A 149 5.98 -3.66 3.65
N VAL A 150 6.96 -4.11 2.86
CA VAL A 150 6.75 -4.74 1.56
C VAL A 150 6.14 -6.12 1.74
N ALA A 151 6.65 -6.94 2.66
CA ALA A 151 6.06 -8.26 2.95
C ALA A 151 4.57 -8.15 3.29
N LYS A 152 4.21 -7.18 4.14
CA LYS A 152 2.81 -6.87 4.46
C LYS A 152 2.03 -6.38 3.24
N ALA A 153 2.67 -5.61 2.36
CA ALA A 153 2.00 -5.08 1.18
C ALA A 153 1.70 -6.16 0.12
N LEU A 154 2.55 -7.20 0.05
CA LEU A 154 2.40 -8.38 -0.77
C LEU A 154 1.30 -9.34 -0.28
N ASP A 155 0.85 -9.22 0.97
CA ASP A 155 -0.22 -10.07 1.49
C ASP A 155 -1.60 -9.51 1.11
N PRO A 156 -2.44 -10.25 0.36
CA PRO A 156 -3.73 -9.77 -0.12
C PRO A 156 -4.76 -9.54 1.00
N THR A 157 -4.48 -9.99 2.22
CA THR A 157 -5.34 -9.81 3.40
C THR A 157 -4.91 -8.63 4.28
N ILE A 158 -3.74 -8.04 4.00
CA ILE A 158 -3.17 -6.95 4.79
C ILE A 158 -3.09 -5.66 3.95
N TYR A 159 -3.94 -4.70 4.29
CA TYR A 159 -3.82 -3.36 3.72
C TYR A 159 -2.72 -2.54 4.42
N ARG A 160 -1.91 -1.81 3.65
CA ARG A 160 -0.95 -0.82 4.11
C ARG A 160 -1.27 0.53 3.48
N ASN A 161 -1.39 1.57 4.31
CA ASN A 161 -1.56 2.93 3.81
C ASN A 161 -0.18 3.50 3.41
N VAL A 162 0.22 3.25 2.17
CA VAL A 162 1.52 3.66 1.63
C VAL A 162 1.68 5.18 1.64
N GLU A 163 0.62 5.93 1.33
CA GLU A 163 0.65 7.41 1.34
C GLU A 163 0.98 7.94 2.74
N TYR A 164 0.31 7.39 3.76
CA TYR A 164 0.57 7.76 5.15
C TYR A 164 1.97 7.33 5.62
N ASP A 165 2.45 6.16 5.20
CA ASP A 165 3.80 5.71 5.51
C ASP A 165 4.85 6.69 4.94
N ILE A 166 4.70 7.14 3.69
CA ILE A 166 5.59 8.09 3.03
C ILE A 166 5.56 9.44 3.75
N TRP A 167 4.37 9.95 4.06
CA TRP A 167 4.22 11.22 4.77
C TRP A 167 4.91 11.19 6.14
N ASN A 168 4.72 10.12 6.92
CA ASN A 168 5.35 9.96 8.23
C ASN A 168 6.88 9.78 8.13
N GLU A 169 7.39 9.17 7.06
CA GLU A 169 8.83 9.12 6.78
C GLU A 169 9.37 10.53 6.47
N ALA A 170 8.65 11.33 5.67
CA ALA A 170 9.04 12.69 5.32
C ALA A 170 9.02 13.65 6.52
N GLU A 171 8.02 13.59 7.39
CA GLU A 171 7.97 14.43 8.60
C GLU A 171 9.17 14.19 9.51
N LYS A 172 9.55 12.92 9.74
CA LYS A 172 10.72 12.60 10.57
C LYS A 172 11.98 13.24 10.02
N VAL A 173 12.16 13.24 8.70
CA VAL A 173 13.33 13.88 8.07
C VAL A 173 13.34 15.39 8.35
N LEU A 174 12.19 16.06 8.34
CA LEU A 174 12.08 17.49 8.66
C LEU A 174 12.40 17.78 10.13
N PHE A 175 12.00 16.90 11.06
CA PHE A 175 12.34 17.03 12.48
C PHE A 175 13.85 16.85 12.75
N PHE A 176 14.53 15.97 12.02
CA PHE A 176 15.98 15.76 12.18
C PHE A 176 16.86 16.76 11.41
N THR A 177 16.28 17.56 10.52
CA THR A 177 16.99 18.57 9.71
C THR A 177 16.72 20.02 10.14
N SER A 178 15.93 20.21 11.20
CA SER A 178 15.77 21.52 11.82
C SER A 178 16.97 21.83 12.73
N PRO A 179 17.63 23.00 12.57
CA PRO A 179 18.84 23.38 13.32
C PRO A 179 18.61 23.59 14.82
#